data_AF-L8GW60-F1
#
_entry.id   AF-L8GW60-F1
#
_cell.length_a   1.000
_cell.length_b   1.000
_cell.length_c   1.000
_cell.angle_alpha   90.00
_cell.angle_beta   90.00
_cell.angle_gamma   90.00
#
_symmetry.space_group_name_H-M   'P 1'
#
loop_
_entity.id
_entity.type
_entity.pdbx_description
1 polymer ?
#
loop_
_entity_poly.entity_id
_entity_poly.type
_entity_poly.pdbx_seq_one_letter_code
_entity_poly.pdbx_strand_id
1 'polypeptide(L)'
;MRRQRACCPPKEVVDMTAQQAQPQALEEEDDYMSAAFIVDAAPPATSSQAPKRKREVQPEKKPLKVLEKEKLKEGLATAISSDNKGFKMLKMMGYKEGSALGRKAEESEGLKEPIAISLRTDRSGLGRLEEIQRVSEDQFRQKKAQEQNLASTYKDRMKERFGERKAHSQLKQAFNICVQLDQEKGLAYSPHLREFEEEEKRKEAEGDAYAPVAWEFEEVLRRLDAVLAHLREQHFYCFYCGCAFNDADDLAQNCPGPSEEDHE
;
A
#
# COMPACT_ATOMS: atom_id res chain seq x y z
N MET A 1 20.31 75.84 24.60
CA MET A 1 19.21 75.99 25.57
C MET A 1 19.15 74.74 26.44
N ARG A 2 19.73 74.82 27.65
CA ARG A 2 19.59 73.79 28.69
C ARG A 2 18.26 74.01 29.42
N ARG A 3 17.49 72.95 29.65
CA ARG A 3 16.59 72.88 30.81
C ARG A 3 16.83 71.57 31.54
N GLN A 4 17.47 71.72 32.69
CA GLN A 4 17.49 70.79 33.80
C GLN A 4 16.36 71.15 34.78
N ARG A 5 16.14 70.23 35.73
CA ARG A 5 15.43 70.32 37.03
C ARG A 5 13.96 69.89 36.97
N ALA A 6 13.43 69.11 37.91
CA ALA A 6 13.85 68.89 39.30
C ALA A 6 13.44 67.49 39.83
N CYS A 7 14.16 67.09 40.89
CA CYS A 7 14.05 65.86 41.66
C CYS A 7 12.94 65.86 42.74
N CYS A 8 12.48 64.64 43.08
CA CYS A 8 12.16 64.05 44.42
C CYS A 8 11.05 64.68 45.30
N PRO A 9 10.36 63.92 46.21
CA PRO A 9 10.90 62.83 47.06
C PRO A 9 9.97 61.59 47.33
N PRO A 10 10.43 60.59 48.11
CA PRO A 10 9.67 59.37 48.46
C PRO A 10 9.01 59.42 49.85
N LYS A 11 8.12 58.46 50.15
CA LYS A 11 7.77 57.84 51.47
C LYS A 11 6.52 56.96 51.30
N GLU A 12 6.63 55.64 51.42
CA GLU A 12 6.45 54.78 52.61
C GLU A 12 4.98 54.50 53.01
N VAL A 13 4.63 53.22 52.81
CA VAL A 13 3.76 52.28 53.56
C VAL A 13 2.50 52.77 54.29
N VAL A 14 1.37 52.15 53.91
CA VAL A 14 0.44 51.52 54.87
C VAL A 14 -0.12 50.23 54.27
N ASP A 15 0.16 49.11 54.95
CA ASP A 15 -0.54 47.83 54.83
C ASP A 15 -2.04 48.02 55.09
N MET A 16 -2.90 47.25 54.40
CA MET A 16 -4.07 46.60 55.00
C MET A 16 -4.58 45.44 54.12
N THR A 17 -4.54 44.26 54.74
CA THR A 17 -5.53 43.16 54.62
C THR A 17 -5.53 42.29 53.35
N ALA A 18 -4.85 41.15 53.50
CA ALA A 18 -5.42 39.80 53.43
C ALA A 18 -6.43 39.49 52.31
N GLN A 19 -5.94 38.89 51.23
CA GLN A 19 -6.67 37.82 50.55
C GLN A 19 -5.71 36.77 49.96
N GLN A 20 -5.71 35.63 50.63
CA GLN A 20 -5.71 34.27 50.07
C GLN A 20 -4.67 33.93 49.01
N ALA A 21 -3.68 33.15 49.45
CA ALA A 21 -2.89 32.28 48.61
C ALA A 21 -3.79 31.33 47.80
N GLN A 22 -3.66 31.37 46.48
CA GLN A 22 -4.12 30.29 45.59
C GLN A 22 -2.89 29.54 45.07
N PRO A 23 -2.92 28.19 45.08
CA PRO A 23 -1.86 27.38 44.51
C PRO A 23 -1.85 27.55 42.99
N GLN A 24 -0.65 27.57 42.41
CA GLN A 24 -0.42 27.56 40.97
C GLN A 24 -1.06 26.30 40.38
N ALA A 25 -2.21 26.46 39.72
CA ALA A 25 -2.73 25.47 38.80
C ALA A 25 -1.82 25.48 37.57
N LEU A 26 -1.00 24.44 37.46
CA LEU A 26 -0.53 23.99 36.16
C LEU A 26 -1.80 23.67 35.36
N GLU A 27 -2.10 24.50 34.35
CA GLU A 27 -3.04 24.11 33.30
C GLU A 27 -2.38 22.95 32.54
N GLU A 28 -2.54 21.73 33.06
CA GLU A 28 -2.56 20.54 32.22
C GLU A 28 -3.76 20.74 31.30
N GLU A 29 -3.49 21.15 30.06
CA GLU A 29 -4.47 21.11 28.99
C GLU A 29 -4.95 19.65 28.89
N ASP A 30 -6.15 19.39 29.42
CA ASP A 30 -6.80 18.09 29.39
C ASP A 30 -6.78 17.54 27.96
N ASP A 31 -5.88 16.59 27.74
CA ASP A 31 -5.68 15.87 26.49
C ASP A 31 -7.03 15.30 26.04
N TYR A 32 -7.60 15.94 25.02
CA TYR A 32 -8.92 15.70 24.42
C TYR A 32 -9.07 14.30 23.79
N MET A 33 -8.18 13.36 24.10
CA MET A 33 -8.24 11.95 23.69
C MET A 33 -7.82 10.97 24.81
N SER A 34 -7.83 11.38 26.09
CA SER A 34 -7.47 10.46 27.18
C SER A 34 -8.55 9.40 27.45
N ALA A 35 -8.09 8.17 27.73
CA ALA A 35 -8.92 6.96 27.83
C ALA A 35 -9.98 6.98 28.95
N ALA A 36 -9.92 7.94 29.89
CA ALA A 36 -10.93 8.10 30.94
C ALA A 36 -12.33 8.40 30.38
N PHE A 37 -12.43 9.09 29.24
CA PHE A 37 -13.71 9.42 28.59
C PHE A 37 -14.32 8.28 27.76
N ILE A 38 -13.57 7.19 27.53
CA ILE A 38 -14.02 6.06 26.70
C ILE A 38 -14.57 4.91 27.56
N VAL A 39 -14.26 4.87 28.86
CA VAL A 39 -14.62 3.73 29.73
C VAL A 39 -16.09 3.72 30.17
N ASP A 40 -16.76 4.88 30.17
CA ASP A 40 -18.17 4.97 30.61
C ASP A 40 -19.20 4.70 29.51
N ALA A 41 -18.75 4.39 28.28
CA ALA A 41 -19.64 3.94 27.22
C ALA A 41 -19.92 2.43 27.38
N ALA A 42 -20.90 2.10 28.22
CA ALA A 42 -21.47 0.74 28.26
C ALA A 42 -21.82 0.27 26.83
N PRO A 43 -21.48 -0.96 26.42
CA PRO A 43 -21.77 -1.43 25.08
C PRO A 43 -23.29 -1.42 24.84
N PRO A 44 -23.78 -0.91 23.69
CA PRO A 44 -25.20 -0.91 23.41
C PRO A 44 -25.70 -2.36 23.37
N ALA A 45 -26.76 -2.62 24.14
CA ALA A 45 -27.44 -3.91 24.16
C ALA A 45 -27.79 -4.34 22.73
N THR A 46 -27.26 -5.48 22.32
CA THR A 46 -27.54 -6.12 21.05
C THR A 46 -28.96 -6.69 21.06
N SER A 47 -29.96 -5.88 20.70
CA SER A 47 -31.27 -6.38 20.27
C SER A 47 -32.14 -5.23 19.76
N SER A 48 -32.15 -5.07 18.44
CA SER A 48 -33.36 -4.90 17.62
C SER A 48 -32.95 -4.28 16.30
N GLN A 49 -33.08 -5.07 15.24
CA GLN A 49 -33.07 -4.57 13.87
C GLN A 49 -34.23 -3.59 13.70
N ALA A 50 -34.01 -2.32 14.03
CA ALA A 50 -34.87 -1.24 13.59
C ALA A 50 -34.65 -1.07 12.09
N PRO A 51 -35.68 -1.21 11.23
CA PRO A 51 -35.51 -0.98 9.82
C PRO A 51 -35.14 0.49 9.63
N LYS A 52 -33.90 0.73 9.16
CA LYS A 52 -33.45 2.04 8.72
C LYS A 52 -34.49 2.58 7.76
N ARG A 53 -35.29 3.55 8.20
CA ARG A 53 -36.21 4.29 7.34
C ARG A 53 -35.35 4.84 6.23
N LYS A 54 -35.45 4.26 5.02
CA LYS A 54 -34.79 4.77 3.82
C LYS A 54 -35.29 6.21 3.68
N ARG A 55 -34.47 7.18 4.09
CA ARG A 55 -34.68 8.56 3.66
C ARG A 55 -34.57 8.50 2.15
N GLU A 56 -35.71 8.66 1.47
CA GLU A 56 -35.72 8.90 0.04
C GLU A 56 -34.84 10.12 -0.16
N VAL A 57 -33.64 9.87 -0.70
CA VAL A 57 -32.70 10.91 -1.08
C VAL A 57 -33.41 11.67 -2.19
N GLN A 58 -33.97 12.83 -1.86
CA GLN A 58 -34.46 13.74 -2.89
C GLN A 58 -33.27 14.01 -3.82
N PRO A 59 -33.47 13.96 -5.14
CA PRO A 59 -32.38 14.18 -6.08
C PRO A 59 -31.75 15.53 -5.77
N GLU A 60 -30.45 15.51 -5.42
CA GLU A 60 -29.71 16.73 -5.12
C GLU A 60 -29.85 17.69 -6.30
N LYS A 61 -30.41 18.87 -6.05
CA LYS A 61 -30.54 19.90 -7.08
C LYS A 61 -29.13 20.28 -7.49
N LYS A 62 -28.81 20.05 -8.77
CA LYS A 62 -27.53 20.49 -9.36
C LYS A 62 -27.28 21.96 -9.02
N PRO A 63 -26.03 22.36 -8.71
CA PRO A 63 -25.73 23.74 -8.39
C PRO A 63 -26.08 24.66 -9.57
N LEU A 64 -26.57 25.87 -9.27
CA LEU A 64 -27.07 26.82 -10.28
C LEU A 64 -26.06 27.06 -11.43
N LYS A 65 -24.77 27.12 -11.12
CA LYS A 65 -23.68 27.31 -12.10
C LYS A 65 -23.57 26.16 -13.12
N VAL A 66 -23.91 24.93 -12.73
CA VAL A 66 -23.89 23.77 -13.64
C VAL A 66 -25.11 23.82 -14.55
N LEU A 67 -26.28 24.11 -13.99
CA LEU A 67 -27.53 24.25 -14.76
C LEU A 67 -27.44 25.38 -15.80
N GLU A 68 -26.82 26.51 -15.45
CA GLU A 68 -26.61 27.63 -16.36
C GLU A 68 -25.69 27.26 -17.53
N LYS A 69 -24.60 26.52 -17.27
CA LYS A 69 -23.70 26.02 -18.32
C LYS A 69 -24.38 24.98 -19.22
N GLU A 70 -25.16 24.07 -18.66
CA GLU A 70 -25.94 23.09 -19.42
C GLU A 70 -26.93 23.79 -20.37
N LYS A 71 -27.73 24.73 -19.85
CA LYS A 71 -28.67 25.53 -20.66
C LYS A 71 -27.99 26.36 -21.74
N LEU A 72 -26.83 26.96 -21.43
CA LEU A 72 -26.05 27.72 -22.39
C LEU A 72 -25.52 26.82 -23.52
N LYS A 73 -25.05 25.60 -23.19
CA LYS A 73 -24.60 24.62 -24.19
C LYS A 73 -25.76 24.13 -25.07
N GLU A 74 -26.91 23.85 -24.47
CA GLU A 74 -28.13 23.47 -25.18
C GLU A 74 -28.58 24.58 -26.13
N GLY A 75 -28.60 25.84 -25.65
CA GLY A 75 -28.97 27.00 -26.48
C GLY A 75 -28.00 27.28 -27.62
N LEU A 76 -26.69 27.04 -27.42
CA LEU A 76 -25.68 27.12 -28.48
C LEU A 76 -25.81 25.98 -29.50
N ALA A 77 -26.26 24.80 -29.08
CA ALA A 77 -26.44 23.65 -29.97
C ALA A 77 -27.74 23.72 -30.79
N THR A 78 -28.78 24.39 -30.29
CA THR A 78 -30.05 24.54 -31.03
C THR A 78 -29.92 25.54 -32.17
N ALA A 79 -30.11 25.07 -33.41
CA ALA A 79 -30.20 25.94 -34.58
C ALA A 79 -31.38 26.92 -34.46
N ILE A 80 -31.20 28.12 -35.03
CA ILE A 80 -32.25 29.14 -35.05
C ILE A 80 -33.45 28.62 -35.85
N SER A 81 -34.65 28.64 -35.27
CA SER A 81 -35.87 28.18 -35.93
C SER A 81 -36.24 29.05 -37.13
N SER A 82 -36.91 28.46 -38.12
CA SER A 82 -37.39 29.17 -39.32
C SER A 82 -38.42 30.26 -39.02
N ASP A 83 -39.04 30.21 -37.85
CA ASP A 83 -39.97 31.21 -37.35
C ASP A 83 -39.31 32.49 -36.88
N ASN A 84 -38.01 32.45 -36.59
CA ASN A 84 -37.25 33.63 -36.17
C ASN A 84 -37.23 34.67 -37.30
N LYS A 85 -37.58 35.92 -36.98
CA LYS A 85 -37.57 37.04 -37.92
C LYS A 85 -36.22 37.18 -38.64
N GLY A 86 -35.11 36.92 -37.93
CA GLY A 86 -33.77 36.94 -38.50
C GLY A 86 -33.56 35.88 -39.59
N PHE A 87 -34.04 34.66 -39.36
CA PHE A 87 -33.97 33.59 -40.35
C PHE A 87 -34.85 33.88 -41.57
N LYS A 88 -36.04 34.44 -41.36
CA LYS A 88 -36.93 34.91 -42.45
C LYS A 88 -36.26 35.99 -43.31
N MET A 89 -35.59 36.96 -42.68
CA MET A 89 -34.81 37.98 -43.40
C MET A 89 -33.64 37.35 -44.17
N LEU A 90 -32.89 36.43 -43.58
CA LEU A 90 -31.79 35.73 -44.26
C LEU A 90 -32.27 34.95 -45.48
N LYS A 91 -33.39 34.22 -45.35
CA LYS A 91 -34.01 33.48 -46.46
C LYS A 91 -34.44 34.40 -47.60
N MET A 92 -35.00 35.58 -47.29
CA MET A 92 -35.35 36.59 -48.30
C MET A 92 -34.11 37.19 -48.99
N MET A 93 -32.97 37.24 -48.30
CA MET A 93 -31.68 37.70 -48.86
C MET A 93 -30.93 36.61 -49.63
N GLY A 94 -31.54 35.44 -49.84
CA GLY A 94 -30.98 34.35 -50.65
C GLY A 94 -30.18 33.31 -49.87
N TYR A 95 -30.24 33.29 -48.53
CA TYR A 95 -29.66 32.22 -47.72
C TYR A 95 -30.42 30.91 -47.92
N LYS A 96 -29.71 29.83 -48.29
CA LYS A 96 -30.23 28.46 -48.32
C LYS A 96 -29.78 27.73 -47.05
N GLU A 97 -30.68 26.94 -46.47
CA GLU A 97 -30.42 26.19 -45.24
C GLU A 97 -29.22 25.24 -45.45
N GLY A 98 -28.14 25.43 -44.67
CA GLY A 98 -26.91 24.63 -44.79
C GLY A 98 -25.86 25.16 -45.76
N SER A 99 -26.13 26.28 -46.46
CA SER A 99 -25.13 26.98 -47.28
C SER A 99 -24.29 27.96 -46.46
N ALA A 100 -23.03 28.17 -46.85
CA ALA A 100 -22.21 29.22 -46.23
C ALA A 100 -22.56 30.59 -46.84
N LEU A 101 -22.40 31.66 -46.07
CA LEU A 101 -22.61 33.03 -46.56
C LEU A 101 -21.43 33.46 -47.45
N GLY A 102 -21.71 34.07 -48.62
CA GLY A 102 -20.69 34.63 -49.51
C GLY A 102 -21.02 34.48 -51.00
N ARG A 103 -20.18 35.07 -51.87
CA ARG A 103 -20.41 35.11 -53.33
C ARG A 103 -20.45 33.73 -53.99
N LYS A 104 -19.78 32.75 -53.40
CA LYS A 104 -19.77 31.36 -53.84
C LYS A 104 -20.48 30.48 -52.80
N ALA A 105 -21.75 30.72 -52.51
CA ALA A 105 -22.46 30.05 -51.42
C ALA A 105 -22.47 28.50 -51.51
N GLU A 106 -22.31 27.94 -52.71
CA GLU A 106 -22.34 26.49 -52.97
C GLU A 106 -20.94 25.87 -53.09
N GLU A 107 -19.90 26.67 -53.35
CA GLU A 107 -18.51 26.23 -53.52
C GLU A 107 -17.55 26.77 -52.44
N SER A 108 -17.99 27.72 -51.62
CA SER A 108 -17.12 28.38 -50.64
C SER A 108 -16.98 27.55 -49.37
N GLU A 109 -15.73 27.43 -48.94
CA GLU A 109 -15.29 26.94 -47.63
C GLU A 109 -15.57 27.98 -46.52
N GLY A 110 -16.70 28.68 -46.58
CA GLY A 110 -17.10 29.57 -45.50
C GLY A 110 -17.48 28.78 -44.25
N LEU A 111 -17.22 29.33 -43.06
CA LEU A 111 -17.63 28.69 -41.81
C LEU A 111 -19.17 28.54 -41.78
N LYS A 112 -19.63 27.30 -41.72
CA LYS A 112 -21.05 26.93 -41.55
C LYS A 112 -21.49 27.01 -40.09
N GLU A 113 -20.52 26.94 -39.17
CA GLU A 113 -20.73 26.94 -37.74
C GLU A 113 -20.09 28.19 -37.12
N PRO A 114 -20.70 28.77 -36.08
CA PRO A 114 -20.13 29.91 -35.39
C PRO A 114 -18.78 29.55 -34.74
N ILE A 115 -17.85 30.52 -34.72
CA ILE A 115 -16.54 30.34 -34.08
C ILE A 115 -16.74 30.08 -32.58
N ALA A 116 -16.18 28.99 -32.08
CA ALA A 116 -16.25 28.64 -30.66
C ALA A 116 -15.50 29.68 -29.81
N ILE A 117 -16.21 30.27 -28.84
CA ILE A 117 -15.63 31.20 -27.87
C ILE A 117 -15.29 30.43 -26.60
N SER A 118 -13.99 30.31 -26.29
CA SER A 118 -13.53 29.72 -25.03
C SER A 118 -13.64 30.72 -23.89
N LEU A 119 -14.78 30.73 -23.19
CA LEU A 119 -14.99 31.55 -22.00
C LEU A 119 -14.16 30.98 -20.84
N ARG A 120 -13.03 31.62 -20.51
CA ARG A 120 -12.22 31.27 -19.34
C ARG A 120 -12.97 31.67 -18.07
N THR A 121 -13.47 30.69 -17.32
CA THR A 121 -14.18 30.92 -16.05
C THR A 121 -13.24 31.04 -14.85
N ASP A 122 -11.96 30.70 -15.05
CA ASP A 122 -11.00 30.54 -13.98
C ASP A 122 -10.05 31.75 -13.94
N ARG A 123 -9.68 32.18 -12.74
CA ARG A 123 -8.65 33.21 -12.51
C ARG A 123 -7.23 32.65 -12.57
N SER A 124 -7.05 31.45 -13.11
CA SER A 124 -5.75 30.79 -13.22
C SER A 124 -4.89 31.44 -14.30
N GLY A 125 -3.57 31.40 -14.13
CA GLY A 125 -2.63 31.79 -15.17
C GLY A 125 -2.77 30.91 -16.42
N LEU A 126 -2.47 31.46 -17.60
CA LEU A 126 -2.32 30.66 -18.81
C LEU A 126 -1.22 29.61 -18.57
N GLY A 127 -1.46 28.34 -18.91
CA GLY A 127 -0.52 27.22 -18.71
C GLY A 127 -0.57 26.53 -17.33
N ARG A 128 -1.25 27.09 -16.33
CA ARG A 128 -1.32 26.49 -14.97
C ARG A 128 -2.02 25.13 -14.93
N LEU A 129 -3.04 24.93 -15.77
CA LEU A 129 -3.78 23.66 -15.82
C LEU A 129 -2.93 22.51 -16.34
N GLU A 130 -2.08 22.77 -17.35
CA GLU A 130 -1.17 21.76 -17.90
C GLU A 130 -0.09 21.36 -16.89
N GLU A 131 0.43 22.33 -16.14
CA GLU A 131 1.42 22.05 -15.08
C GLU A 131 0.81 21.23 -13.92
N ILE A 132 -0.42 21.53 -13.52
CA ILE A 132 -1.14 20.73 -12.51
C ILE A 132 -1.35 19.30 -13.01
N GLN A 133 -1.74 19.12 -14.29
CA GLN A 133 -1.91 17.79 -14.88
C GLN A 133 -0.59 17.01 -14.86
N ARG A 134 0.52 17.60 -15.32
CA ARG A 134 1.85 16.96 -15.31
C ARG A 134 2.28 16.54 -13.90
N VAL A 135 2.18 17.45 -12.92
CA VAL A 135 2.54 17.16 -11.53
C VAL A 135 1.66 16.03 -10.95
N SER A 136 0.37 16.02 -11.27
CA SER A 136 -0.54 14.96 -10.80
C SER A 136 -0.22 13.60 -11.41
N GLU A 137 0.16 13.55 -12.70
CA GLU A 137 0.57 12.34 -13.38
C GLU A 137 1.89 11.80 -12.83
N ASP A 138 2.87 12.67 -12.59
CA ASP A 138 4.16 12.30 -12.00
C ASP A 138 3.99 11.78 -10.57
N GLN A 139 3.12 12.41 -9.77
CA GLN A 139 2.77 11.91 -8.43
C GLN A 139 2.08 10.54 -8.49
N PHE A 140 1.19 10.32 -9.47
CA PHE A 140 0.54 9.02 -9.65
C PHE A 140 1.56 7.93 -10.05
N ARG A 141 2.47 8.26 -10.98
CA ARG A 141 3.56 7.36 -11.38
C ARG A 141 4.47 7.01 -10.20
N GLN A 142 4.86 8.00 -9.39
CA GLN A 142 5.67 7.78 -8.19
C GLN A 142 4.97 6.89 -7.16
N LYS A 143 3.69 7.16 -6.86
CA LYS A 143 2.90 6.33 -5.92
C LYS A 143 2.78 4.90 -6.41
N LYS A 144 2.50 4.71 -7.70
CA LYS A 144 2.41 3.37 -8.30
C LYS A 144 3.75 2.63 -8.24
N ALA A 145 4.87 3.32 -8.50
CA ALA A 145 6.20 2.74 -8.36
C ALA A 145 6.53 2.39 -6.91
N GLN A 146 6.18 3.25 -5.94
CA GLN A 146 6.34 2.98 -4.52
C GLN A 146 5.52 1.76 -4.07
N GLU A 147 4.28 1.64 -4.51
CA GLU A 147 3.41 0.50 -4.21
C GLU A 147 3.96 -0.79 -4.83
N GLN A 148 4.45 -0.75 -6.06
CA GLN A 148 5.12 -1.89 -6.70
C GLN A 148 6.38 -2.31 -5.94
N ASN A 149 7.21 -1.36 -5.53
CA ASN A 149 8.40 -1.63 -4.72
C ASN A 149 8.04 -2.18 -3.33
N LEU A 150 6.97 -1.69 -2.71
CA LEU A 150 6.48 -2.22 -1.43
C LEU A 150 5.96 -3.66 -1.61
N ALA A 151 5.24 -3.92 -2.70
CA ALA A 151 4.72 -5.25 -3.02
C ALA A 151 5.84 -6.26 -3.35
N SER A 152 6.88 -5.84 -4.08
CA SER A 152 8.04 -6.69 -4.35
C SER A 152 8.80 -7.01 -3.07
N THR A 153 9.15 -5.98 -2.28
CA THR A 153 9.87 -6.17 -1.01
C THR A 153 9.10 -7.05 -0.02
N TYR A 154 7.77 -6.97 0.02
CA TYR A 154 6.95 -7.88 0.84
C TYR A 154 7.06 -9.34 0.37
N LYS A 155 6.95 -9.59 -0.95
CA LYS A 155 7.08 -10.93 -1.51
C LYS A 155 8.47 -11.51 -1.27
N ASP A 156 9.51 -10.70 -1.39
CA ASP A 156 10.90 -11.15 -1.20
C ASP A 156 11.14 -11.55 0.25
N ARG A 157 10.69 -10.74 1.23
CA ARG A 157 10.76 -11.11 2.66
C ARG A 157 9.99 -12.40 2.97
N MET A 158 8.83 -12.60 2.34
CA MET A 158 8.05 -13.82 2.52
C MET A 158 8.75 -15.05 1.93
N LYS A 159 9.37 -14.91 0.75
CA LYS A 159 10.16 -15.97 0.11
C LYS A 159 11.37 -16.36 0.97
N GLU A 160 12.10 -15.38 1.49
CA GLU A 160 13.25 -15.60 2.37
C GLU A 160 12.86 -16.39 3.63
N ARG A 161 11.82 -15.92 4.35
CA ARG A 161 11.29 -16.61 5.54
C ARG A 161 10.72 -17.99 5.26
N PHE A 162 10.22 -18.23 4.05
CA PHE A 162 9.76 -19.54 3.64
C PHE A 162 10.94 -20.47 3.31
N GLY A 163 11.95 -19.95 2.59
CA GLY A 163 13.19 -20.65 2.28
C GLY A 163 13.92 -21.11 3.54
N GLU A 164 14.06 -20.23 4.54
CA GLU A 164 14.63 -20.56 5.85
C GLU A 164 13.92 -21.75 6.50
N ARG A 165 12.59 -21.65 6.69
CA ARG A 165 11.80 -22.70 7.34
C ARG A 165 11.80 -24.00 6.55
N LYS A 166 11.79 -23.92 5.22
CA LYS A 166 11.86 -25.07 4.33
C LYS A 166 13.21 -25.79 4.48
N ALA A 167 14.33 -25.05 4.41
CA ALA A 167 15.67 -25.61 4.58
C ALA A 167 15.85 -26.28 5.95
N HIS A 168 15.39 -25.64 7.03
CA HIS A 168 15.40 -26.26 8.37
C HIS A 168 14.58 -27.56 8.42
N SER A 169 13.40 -27.57 7.79
CA SER A 169 12.54 -28.76 7.77
C SER A 169 13.16 -29.88 6.93
N GLN A 170 13.73 -29.57 5.77
CA GLN A 170 14.43 -30.52 4.91
C GLN A 170 15.65 -31.10 5.61
N LEU A 171 16.46 -30.27 6.28
CA LEU A 171 17.62 -30.74 7.05
C LEU A 171 17.20 -31.73 8.12
N LYS A 172 16.16 -31.40 8.90
CA LYS A 172 15.64 -32.32 9.93
C LYS A 172 15.17 -33.65 9.33
N GLN A 173 14.49 -33.62 8.20
CA GLN A 173 14.01 -34.83 7.52
C GLN A 173 15.16 -35.66 6.97
N ALA A 174 16.07 -35.05 6.20
CA ALA A 174 17.24 -35.69 5.62
C ALA A 174 18.11 -36.33 6.71
N PHE A 175 18.29 -35.62 7.82
CA PHE A 175 19.04 -36.11 8.96
C PHE A 175 18.37 -37.32 9.63
N ASN A 176 17.06 -37.30 9.87
CA ASN A 176 16.34 -38.45 10.41
C ASN A 176 16.44 -39.67 9.48
N ILE A 177 16.33 -39.47 8.16
CA ILE A 177 16.50 -40.53 7.16
C ILE A 177 17.92 -41.08 7.22
N CYS A 178 18.93 -40.21 7.29
CA CYS A 178 20.34 -40.61 7.43
C CYS A 178 20.54 -41.49 8.66
N VAL A 179 20.04 -41.06 9.82
CA VAL A 179 20.15 -41.81 11.07
C VAL A 179 19.46 -43.17 10.97
N GLN A 180 18.29 -43.25 10.33
CA GLN A 180 17.58 -44.51 10.12
C GLN A 180 18.38 -45.47 9.22
N LEU A 181 18.86 -45.00 8.06
CA LEU A 181 19.64 -45.81 7.13
C LEU A 181 20.99 -46.24 7.70
N ASP A 182 21.65 -45.37 8.48
CA ASP A 182 22.89 -45.68 9.20
C ASP A 182 22.67 -46.77 10.25
N GLN A 183 21.56 -46.72 10.99
CA GLN A 183 21.19 -47.78 11.95
C GLN A 183 20.91 -49.12 11.26
N GLU A 184 20.20 -49.11 10.12
CA GLU A 184 19.93 -50.33 9.35
C GLU A 184 21.21 -50.99 8.81
N LYS A 185 22.18 -50.18 8.37
CA LYS A 185 23.49 -50.69 7.93
C LYS A 185 24.47 -50.99 9.07
N GLY A 186 24.11 -50.63 10.31
CA GLY A 186 24.99 -50.80 11.48
C GLY A 186 26.23 -49.90 11.44
N LEU A 187 26.16 -48.75 10.77
CA LEU A 187 27.24 -47.76 10.73
C LEU A 187 27.32 -47.05 12.08
N ALA A 188 28.15 -47.59 12.98
CA ALA A 188 28.27 -47.13 14.36
C ALA A 188 28.85 -45.71 14.55
N TYR A 189 29.25 -45.04 13.47
CA TYR A 189 29.94 -43.74 13.55
C TYR A 189 29.76 -42.93 12.27
N SER A 190 28.56 -42.42 12.04
CA SER A 190 28.38 -41.28 11.14
C SER A 190 28.51 -39.98 11.96
N PRO A 191 29.22 -38.93 11.47
CA PRO A 191 29.24 -37.63 12.12
C PRO A 191 27.84 -37.10 12.46
N HIS A 192 26.86 -37.40 11.61
CA HIS A 192 25.47 -37.03 11.82
C HIS A 192 24.81 -37.80 12.98
N LEU A 193 25.10 -39.10 13.16
CA LEU A 193 24.61 -39.83 14.33
C LEU A 193 25.08 -39.23 15.65
N ARG A 194 26.34 -38.76 15.69
CA ARG A 194 26.90 -38.12 16.89
C ARG A 194 26.19 -36.82 17.22
N GLU A 195 25.98 -35.97 16.21
CA GLU A 195 25.23 -34.74 16.37
C GLU A 195 23.80 -35.02 16.89
N PHE A 196 23.17 -36.11 16.44
CA PHE A 196 21.83 -36.50 16.90
C PHE A 196 21.84 -36.92 18.36
N GLU A 197 22.75 -37.82 18.73
CA GLU A 197 22.86 -38.37 20.07
C GLU A 197 23.22 -37.28 21.09
N GLU A 198 24.09 -36.33 20.72
CA GLU A 198 24.43 -35.18 21.55
C GLU A 198 23.24 -34.24 21.73
N GLU A 199 22.43 -34.04 20.68
CA GLU A 199 21.25 -33.20 20.75
C GLU A 199 20.11 -33.84 21.57
N GLU A 200 19.86 -35.15 21.43
CA GLU A 200 18.91 -35.88 22.27
C GLU A 200 19.35 -35.88 23.75
N LYS A 201 20.64 -36.08 24.04
CA LYS A 201 21.17 -35.94 25.41
C LYS A 201 20.95 -34.54 25.98
N ARG A 202 21.09 -33.49 25.16
CA ARG A 202 20.81 -32.11 25.59
C ARG A 202 19.32 -31.90 25.87
N LYS A 203 18.43 -32.46 25.03
CA LYS A 203 16.97 -32.45 25.26
C LYS A 203 16.61 -33.13 26.58
N GLU A 204 17.18 -34.30 26.85
CA GLU A 204 16.93 -35.03 28.09
C GLU A 204 17.45 -34.27 29.32
N ALA A 205 18.62 -33.63 29.23
CA ALA A 205 19.22 -32.87 30.32
C ALA A 205 18.48 -31.57 30.65
N GLU A 206 18.01 -30.85 29.63
CA GLU A 206 17.35 -29.54 29.77
C GLU A 206 15.83 -29.65 29.93
N GLY A 207 15.21 -30.77 29.49
CA GLY A 207 13.79 -31.03 29.59
C GLY A 207 12.95 -29.89 29.01
N ASP A 208 12.05 -29.33 29.82
CA ASP A 208 11.17 -28.21 29.42
C ASP A 208 11.92 -26.91 29.10
N ALA A 209 13.18 -26.78 29.51
CA ALA A 209 14.03 -25.63 29.20
C ALA A 209 14.79 -25.78 27.87
N TYR A 210 14.64 -26.91 27.16
CA TYR A 210 15.39 -27.16 25.94
C TYR A 210 15.04 -26.16 24.84
N ALA A 211 16.04 -25.40 24.42
CA ALA A 211 16.01 -24.58 23.23
C ALA A 211 16.84 -25.25 22.12
N PRO A 212 16.24 -25.55 20.95
CA PRO A 212 17.01 -25.94 19.78
C PRO A 212 18.06 -24.88 19.45
N VAL A 213 19.25 -25.29 19.02
CA VAL A 213 20.24 -24.32 18.53
C VAL A 213 19.70 -23.72 17.25
N ALA A 214 19.45 -22.42 17.26
CA ALA A 214 19.11 -21.69 16.05
C ALA A 214 20.39 -21.56 15.20
N TRP A 215 20.45 -22.30 14.10
CA TRP A 215 21.51 -22.15 13.11
C TRP A 215 21.16 -21.02 12.15
N GLU A 216 22.18 -20.26 11.75
CA GLU A 216 22.06 -19.29 10.67
C GLU A 216 21.71 -20.00 9.36
N PHE A 217 20.95 -19.35 8.48
CA PHE A 217 20.42 -19.95 7.26
C PHE A 217 21.52 -20.57 6.37
N GLU A 218 22.65 -19.89 6.20
CA GLU A 218 23.77 -20.37 5.38
C GLU A 218 24.38 -21.67 5.96
N GLU A 219 24.44 -21.79 7.28
CA GLU A 219 24.94 -22.99 7.95
C GLU A 219 23.95 -24.16 7.85
N VAL A 220 22.64 -23.87 7.85
CA VAL A 220 21.58 -24.88 7.60
C VAL A 220 21.74 -25.46 6.20
N LEU A 221 21.93 -24.61 5.18
CA LEU A 221 22.15 -25.05 3.80
C LEU A 221 23.40 -25.92 3.70
N ARG A 222 24.53 -25.46 4.26
CA ARG A 222 25.79 -26.21 4.25
C ARG A 222 25.65 -27.60 4.90
N ARG A 223 24.90 -27.69 6.00
CA ARG A 223 24.62 -28.98 6.66
C ARG A 223 23.68 -29.86 5.86
N LEU A 224 22.65 -29.28 5.25
CA LEU A 224 21.75 -30.01 4.37
C LEU A 224 22.53 -30.65 3.23
N ASP A 225 23.39 -29.88 2.55
CA ASP A 225 24.23 -30.39 1.46
C ASP A 225 25.16 -31.51 1.92
N ALA A 226 25.75 -31.39 3.11
CA ALA A 226 26.60 -32.43 3.68
C ALA A 226 25.84 -33.74 3.96
N VAL A 227 24.63 -33.65 4.54
CA VAL A 227 23.77 -34.81 4.80
C VAL A 227 23.29 -35.44 3.50
N LEU A 228 22.88 -34.62 2.51
CA LEU A 228 22.45 -35.10 1.21
C LEU A 228 23.57 -35.80 0.45
N ALA A 229 24.79 -35.26 0.49
CA ALA A 229 25.97 -35.91 -0.08
C ALA A 229 26.23 -37.26 0.60
N HIS A 230 26.17 -37.32 1.93
CA HIS A 230 26.35 -38.56 2.68
C HIS A 230 25.29 -39.63 2.30
N LEU A 231 24.02 -39.24 2.19
CA LEU A 231 22.94 -40.11 1.76
C LEU A 231 23.18 -40.68 0.34
N ARG A 232 23.73 -39.88 -0.57
CA ARG A 232 24.03 -40.31 -1.94
C ARG A 232 25.26 -41.20 -2.02
N GLU A 233 26.32 -40.89 -1.28
CA GLU A 233 27.60 -41.62 -1.34
C GLU A 233 27.58 -42.94 -0.57
N GLN A 234 27.02 -42.95 0.64
CA GLN A 234 27.04 -44.13 1.52
C GLN A 234 25.78 -44.98 1.38
N HIS A 235 24.64 -44.34 1.08
CA HIS A 235 23.34 -45.01 1.02
C HIS A 235 22.75 -45.15 -0.37
N PHE A 236 23.37 -44.55 -1.38
CA PHE A 236 22.82 -44.45 -2.73
C PHE A 236 21.35 -44.02 -2.69
N TYR A 237 21.01 -43.10 -1.78
CA TYR A 237 19.64 -42.65 -1.54
C TYR A 237 19.49 -41.21 -2.04
N CYS A 238 18.42 -40.94 -2.80
CA CYS A 238 18.08 -39.57 -3.18
C CYS A 238 16.89 -39.05 -2.36
N PHE A 239 17.14 -38.00 -1.58
CA PHE A 239 16.13 -37.34 -0.76
C PHE A 239 14.94 -36.81 -1.57
N TYR A 240 15.21 -36.24 -2.74
CA TYR A 240 14.16 -35.63 -3.58
C TYR A 240 13.35 -36.66 -4.37
N CYS A 241 13.99 -37.76 -4.83
CA CYS A 241 13.26 -38.86 -5.46
C CYS A 241 12.52 -39.75 -4.45
N GLY A 242 12.98 -39.79 -3.20
CA GLY A 242 12.42 -40.62 -2.13
C GLY A 242 12.74 -42.12 -2.25
N CYS A 243 13.77 -42.49 -3.02
CA CYS A 243 14.14 -43.89 -3.28
C CYS A 243 15.64 -44.15 -3.06
N ALA A 244 15.94 -45.41 -2.71
CA ALA A 244 17.29 -45.96 -2.65
C ALA A 244 17.62 -46.67 -3.98
N PHE A 245 18.87 -46.54 -4.40
CA PHE A 245 19.45 -47.17 -5.58
C PHE A 245 20.42 -48.26 -5.15
N ASN A 246 20.80 -49.13 -6.10
CA ASN A 246 21.66 -50.27 -5.77
C ASN A 246 23.14 -49.89 -5.71
N ASP A 247 23.59 -49.06 -6.66
CA ASP A 247 24.99 -48.68 -6.86
C ASP A 247 25.13 -47.21 -7.25
N ALA A 248 26.37 -46.69 -7.20
CA ALA A 248 26.70 -45.32 -7.59
C ALA A 248 26.35 -45.03 -9.06
N ASP A 249 26.57 -45.99 -9.96
CA ASP A 249 26.27 -45.84 -11.39
C ASP A 249 24.75 -45.83 -11.65
N ASP A 250 23.99 -46.61 -10.88
CA ASP A 250 22.52 -46.66 -10.94
C ASP A 250 21.93 -45.31 -10.51
N LEU A 251 22.45 -44.74 -9.41
CA LEU A 251 22.10 -43.42 -8.94
C LEU A 251 22.41 -42.33 -9.99
N ALA A 252 23.56 -42.40 -10.68
CA ALA A 252 23.95 -41.40 -11.67
C ALA A 252 23.10 -41.45 -12.96
N GLN A 253 22.59 -42.63 -13.33
CA GLN A 253 21.79 -42.80 -14.55
C GLN A 253 20.29 -42.53 -14.32
N ASN A 254 19.77 -42.85 -13.13
CA ASN A 254 18.34 -42.79 -12.86
C ASN A 254 17.90 -41.57 -12.04
N CYS A 255 18.82 -40.85 -11.39
CA CYS A 255 18.49 -39.64 -10.64
C CYS A 255 18.74 -38.37 -11.47
N PRO A 256 17.76 -37.45 -11.60
CA PRO A 256 17.90 -36.20 -12.36
C PRO A 256 19.07 -35.30 -11.94
N GLY A 257 19.40 -35.29 -10.64
CA GLY A 257 20.53 -34.52 -10.11
C GLY A 257 20.64 -34.60 -8.59
N PRO A 258 21.57 -33.85 -7.96
CA PRO A 258 21.70 -33.79 -6.52
C PRO A 258 20.83 -32.71 -5.86
N SER A 259 20.35 -31.71 -6.60
CA SER A 259 19.64 -30.55 -6.04
C SER A 259 18.12 -30.66 -6.18
N GLU A 260 17.37 -29.85 -5.43
CA GLU A 260 15.90 -29.79 -5.54
C GLU A 260 15.45 -29.33 -6.94
N GLU A 261 16.17 -28.38 -7.52
CA GLU A 261 15.84 -27.77 -8.84
C GLU A 261 15.90 -28.79 -9.98
N ASP A 262 16.73 -29.83 -9.84
CA ASP A 262 16.84 -30.90 -10.85
C ASP A 262 15.60 -31.81 -10.90
N HIS A 263 14.72 -31.70 -9.89
CA HIS A 263 13.55 -32.57 -9.70
C HIS A 263 12.20 -31.83 -9.78
N GLU A 264 12.20 -30.53 -10.13
CA GLU A 264 10.99 -29.74 -10.41
C GLU A 264 10.42 -30.01 -11.82
#